data_AF-G9MUC3-F1
#
_entry.id   AF-G9MUC3-F1
#
_cell.length_a   1.000
_cell.length_b   1.000
_cell.length_c   1.000
_cell.angle_alpha   90.00
_cell.angle_beta   90.00
_cell.angle_gamma   90.00
#
_symmetry.space_group_name_H-M   'P 1'
#
loop_
_entity.id
_entity.type
_entity.pdbx_description
1 polymer ?
#
loop_
_entity_poly.entity_id
_entity_poly.type
_entity_poly.pdbx_seq_one_letter_code
_entity_poly.pdbx_strand_id
1 'polypeptide(L)'
;PDSTWAGFYFIGSFGVSWALIVLESLRSYNLHNFGSWTTIPGLLMFNHTPAIYLPLYLGVRLALMTPSNITPSDLAIDPVQLELFPWAFAIGYVAPFIVLLLPDLRIRDISIKQSVAAWWQQWPAYVALCRLLLSLIWRPAVLPSPPATETWPQIESVYMFIFVIAALSHWLSVFGAFATRVTMIELFLPALPGKDKKARHGWEAAKWCVQWDVVLDTPAMVLWAGVLYWQTGVVMDSSLWQRLLVNFLLAGPLGVPIGLLWERDAFVL
;
A
#
# COMPACT_ATOMS: atom_id res chain seq x y z
N PRO A 1 10.15 8.60 -20.83
CA PRO A 1 10.11 9.39 -19.56
C PRO A 1 8.83 9.11 -18.78
N ASP A 2 7.71 9.17 -19.50
CA ASP A 2 6.41 8.63 -19.13
C ASP A 2 6.44 7.26 -18.42
N SER A 3 7.10 6.23 -18.98
CA SER A 3 7.14 4.90 -18.33
C SER A 3 7.89 4.91 -16.99
N THR A 4 8.88 5.77 -16.84
CA THR A 4 9.64 5.91 -15.59
C THR A 4 8.75 6.49 -14.50
N TRP A 5 8.05 7.59 -14.79
CA TRP A 5 7.16 8.23 -13.82
C TRP A 5 5.91 7.40 -13.53
N ALA A 6 5.34 6.73 -14.53
CA ALA A 6 4.24 5.78 -14.32
C ALA A 6 4.67 4.59 -13.46
N GLY A 7 5.87 4.05 -13.69
CA GLY A 7 6.44 2.97 -12.87
C GLY A 7 6.73 3.42 -11.43
N PHE A 8 7.28 4.61 -11.24
CA PHE A 8 7.52 5.18 -9.91
C PHE A 8 6.21 5.39 -9.15
N TYR A 9 5.21 5.97 -9.81
CA TYR A 9 3.87 6.14 -9.25
C TYR A 9 3.23 4.81 -8.88
N PHE A 10 3.29 3.81 -9.76
CA PHE A 10 2.76 2.47 -9.53
C PHE A 10 3.40 1.82 -8.30
N ILE A 11 4.73 1.75 -8.25
CA ILE A 11 5.46 1.15 -7.12
C ILE A 11 5.08 1.88 -5.82
N GLY A 12 5.15 3.21 -5.81
CA GLY A 12 4.77 4.00 -4.64
C GLY A 12 3.34 3.72 -4.17
N SER A 13 2.38 3.71 -5.10
CA SER A 13 0.97 3.44 -4.81
C SER A 13 0.75 2.02 -4.30
N PHE A 14 1.39 1.03 -4.93
CA PHE A 14 1.30 -0.36 -4.53
C PHE A 14 1.85 -0.60 -3.12
N GLY A 15 2.99 0.03 -2.78
CA GLY A 15 3.56 0.00 -1.44
C GLY A 15 2.62 0.53 -0.37
N VAL A 16 1.91 1.63 -0.68
CA VAL A 16 0.90 2.23 0.20
C VAL A 16 -0.29 1.30 0.39
N SER A 17 -0.87 0.78 -0.70
CA SER A 17 -2.00 -0.15 -0.65
C SER A 17 -1.68 -1.36 0.21
N TRP A 18 -0.49 -1.92 0.01
CA TRP A 18 -0.05 -3.07 0.76
C TRP A 18 0.30 -2.76 2.21
N ALA A 19 0.83 -1.56 2.51
CA ALA A 19 1.06 -1.12 3.88
C ALA A 19 -0.26 -1.08 4.66
N LEU A 20 -1.34 -0.56 4.07
CA LEU A 20 -2.67 -0.60 4.69
C LEU A 20 -3.16 -2.04 4.91
N ILE A 21 -2.93 -2.93 3.94
CA ILE A 21 -3.28 -4.37 4.06
C ILE A 21 -2.52 -5.03 5.20
N VAL A 22 -1.22 -4.75 5.32
CA VAL A 22 -0.37 -5.25 6.40
C VAL A 22 -0.84 -4.67 7.72
N LEU A 23 -1.07 -3.37 7.83
CA LEU A 23 -1.58 -2.76 9.07
C LEU A 23 -2.87 -3.44 9.53
N GLU A 24 -3.82 -3.64 8.61
CA GLU A 24 -5.06 -4.33 8.92
C GLU A 24 -4.87 -5.80 9.29
N SER A 25 -3.88 -6.48 8.71
CA SER A 25 -3.55 -7.88 9.05
C SER A 25 -3.09 -8.06 10.51
N LEU A 26 -2.68 -6.98 11.17
CA LEU A 26 -2.18 -6.99 12.55
C LEU A 26 -3.24 -6.77 13.61
N ARG A 27 -4.47 -6.44 13.19
CA ARG A 27 -5.61 -6.30 14.07
C ARG A 27 -5.92 -7.64 14.73
N SER A 28 -6.31 -7.61 16.00
CA SER A 28 -6.66 -8.79 16.78
C SER A 28 -7.61 -9.74 16.05
N TYR A 29 -8.64 -9.19 15.38
CA TYR A 29 -9.64 -10.01 14.69
C TYR A 29 -9.09 -10.76 13.46
N ASN A 30 -7.92 -10.35 12.93
CA ASN A 30 -7.27 -11.02 11.79
C ASN A 30 -6.18 -12.02 12.21
N LEU A 31 -5.65 -11.96 13.44
CA LEU A 31 -4.43 -12.67 13.87
C LEU A 31 -4.43 -14.20 13.64
N HIS A 32 -5.61 -14.82 13.63
CA HIS A 32 -5.75 -16.29 13.49
C HIS A 32 -6.38 -16.72 12.16
N ASN A 33 -6.52 -15.78 11.23
CA ASN A 33 -7.24 -15.97 9.98
C ASN A 33 -6.27 -15.79 8.81
N PHE A 34 -6.69 -16.20 7.61
CA PHE A 34 -5.91 -15.95 6.37
C PHE A 34 -5.58 -14.46 6.17
N GLY A 35 -6.37 -13.55 6.74
CA GLY A 35 -6.13 -12.11 6.72
C GLY A 35 -4.83 -11.67 7.42
N SER A 36 -4.28 -12.46 8.34
CA SER A 36 -2.96 -12.22 8.96
C SER A 36 -1.80 -12.60 8.03
N TRP A 37 -2.02 -13.51 7.09
CA TRP A 37 -0.99 -14.05 6.21
C TRP A 37 -0.79 -13.13 5.03
N THR A 38 -0.05 -12.04 5.20
CA THR A 38 0.22 -11.11 4.10
C THR A 38 1.35 -11.59 3.20
N THR A 39 2.34 -12.34 3.68
CA THR A 39 3.48 -12.75 2.83
C THR A 39 3.06 -13.60 1.62
N ILE A 40 2.31 -14.69 1.82
CA ILE A 40 1.88 -15.59 0.74
C ILE A 40 1.08 -14.86 -0.36
N PRO A 41 -0.02 -14.15 -0.05
CA PRO A 41 -0.76 -13.41 -1.06
C PRO A 41 0.10 -12.31 -1.72
N GLY A 42 1.02 -11.69 -0.96
CA GLY A 42 1.97 -10.72 -1.52
C GLY A 42 2.88 -11.32 -2.58
N LEU A 43 3.40 -12.53 -2.35
CA LEU A 43 4.22 -13.24 -3.33
C LEU A 43 3.41 -13.72 -4.54
N LEU A 44 2.17 -14.18 -4.32
CA LEU A 44 1.27 -14.60 -5.41
C LEU A 44 0.88 -13.41 -6.31
N MET A 45 0.70 -12.22 -5.74
CA MET A 45 0.32 -11.02 -6.47
C MET A 45 1.39 -10.52 -7.45
N PHE A 46 2.65 -10.96 -7.35
CA PHE A 46 3.67 -10.69 -8.39
C PHE A 46 3.75 -11.77 -9.46
N ASN A 47 3.26 -12.98 -9.16
CA ASN A 47 3.11 -14.05 -10.15
C ASN A 47 1.81 -13.90 -10.96
N HIS A 48 0.86 -13.12 -10.43
CA HIS A 48 -0.37 -12.70 -11.08
C HIS A 48 -0.34 -11.18 -11.28
N THR A 49 -1.29 -10.61 -12.02
CA THR A 49 -1.40 -9.14 -12.13
C THR A 49 -2.10 -8.59 -10.88
N PRO A 50 -1.54 -7.57 -10.21
CA PRO A 50 -2.17 -6.90 -9.08
C PRO A 50 -3.63 -6.51 -9.35
N ALA A 51 -3.91 -5.99 -10.55
CA ALA A 51 -5.24 -5.58 -11.01
C ALA A 51 -6.34 -6.63 -10.78
N ILE A 52 -6.02 -7.92 -10.86
CA ILE A 52 -6.98 -9.01 -10.68
C ILE A 52 -6.91 -9.55 -9.26
N TYR A 53 -5.69 -9.76 -8.77
CA TYR A 53 -5.47 -10.43 -7.50
C TYR A 53 -5.91 -9.58 -6.32
N LEU A 54 -5.59 -8.28 -6.33
CA LEU A 54 -5.85 -7.39 -5.19
C LEU A 54 -7.36 -7.22 -4.94
N PRO A 55 -8.22 -6.90 -5.93
CA PRO A 55 -9.66 -6.81 -5.68
C PRO A 55 -10.27 -8.12 -5.17
N LEU A 56 -9.83 -9.26 -5.71
CA LEU A 56 -10.29 -10.58 -5.26
C LEU A 56 -9.89 -10.83 -3.80
N TYR A 57 -8.63 -10.55 -3.47
CA TYR A 57 -8.11 -10.73 -2.11
C TYR A 57 -8.85 -9.85 -1.10
N LEU A 58 -9.06 -8.58 -1.42
CA LEU A 58 -9.84 -7.65 -0.58
C LEU A 58 -11.29 -8.11 -0.43
N GLY A 59 -11.93 -8.57 -1.51
CA GLY A 59 -13.29 -9.11 -1.48
C GLY A 59 -13.42 -10.34 -0.58
N VAL A 60 -12.47 -11.27 -0.65
CA VAL A 60 -12.40 -12.45 0.24
C VAL A 60 -12.21 -12.03 1.70
N ARG A 61 -11.36 -11.03 1.98
CA ARG A 61 -11.20 -10.49 3.34
C ARG A 61 -12.51 -9.92 3.88
N LEU A 62 -13.20 -9.10 3.09
CA LEU A 62 -14.49 -8.52 3.50
C LEU A 62 -15.54 -9.60 3.76
N ALA A 63 -15.62 -10.61 2.88
CA ALA A 63 -16.66 -11.63 2.96
C ALA A 63 -16.46 -12.62 4.12
N LEU A 64 -15.21 -12.95 4.45
CA LEU A 64 -14.91 -14.07 5.34
C LEU A 64 -14.24 -13.69 6.66
N MET A 65 -13.62 -12.50 6.75
CA MET A 65 -12.68 -12.18 7.84
C MET A 65 -13.03 -10.91 8.59
N THR A 66 -13.88 -10.06 8.00
CA THR A 66 -14.25 -8.80 8.61
C THR A 66 -15.49 -8.97 9.50
N PRO A 67 -15.41 -8.61 10.80
CA PRO A 67 -16.54 -8.72 11.71
C PRO A 67 -17.63 -7.69 11.38
N SER A 68 -18.89 -8.04 11.66
CA SER A 68 -20.04 -7.18 11.37
C SER A 68 -20.17 -5.98 12.31
N ASN A 69 -19.67 -6.11 13.55
CA ASN A 69 -19.65 -5.04 14.56
C ASN A 69 -18.23 -4.94 15.09
N ILE A 70 -17.56 -3.82 14.85
CA ILE A 70 -16.17 -3.61 15.26
C ILE A 70 -16.13 -3.09 16.70
N THR A 71 -15.27 -3.68 17.53
CA THR A 71 -14.98 -3.19 18.89
C THR A 71 -13.55 -2.66 18.99
N PRO A 72 -13.22 -1.83 20.00
CA PRO A 72 -11.84 -1.37 20.21
C PRO A 72 -10.84 -2.52 20.38
N SER A 73 -11.25 -3.63 21.01
CA SER A 73 -10.41 -4.83 21.17
C SER A 73 -10.13 -5.54 19.84
N ASP A 74 -11.07 -5.53 18.91
CA ASP A 74 -10.87 -6.09 17.57
C ASP A 74 -9.79 -5.32 16.83
N LEU A 75 -9.77 -4.00 16.99
CA LEU A 75 -8.80 -3.12 16.35
C LEU A 75 -7.44 -3.03 17.07
N ALA A 76 -7.28 -3.68 18.22
CA ALA A 76 -6.02 -3.66 18.94
C ALA A 76 -4.90 -4.26 18.08
N ILE A 77 -3.71 -3.65 18.17
CA ILE A 77 -2.49 -4.16 17.56
C ILE A 77 -1.42 -4.23 18.65
N ASP A 78 -0.59 -5.27 18.61
CA ASP A 78 0.61 -5.36 19.44
C ASP A 78 1.47 -4.09 19.28
N PRO A 79 1.71 -3.31 20.36
CA PRO A 79 2.46 -2.05 20.30
C PRO A 79 3.85 -2.22 19.69
N VAL A 80 4.51 -3.36 19.94
CA VAL A 80 5.82 -3.66 19.35
C VAL A 80 5.71 -3.74 17.84
N GLN A 81 4.62 -4.29 17.31
CA GLN A 81 4.41 -4.37 15.87
C GLN A 81 4.11 -3.00 15.26
N LEU A 82 3.43 -2.11 15.98
CA LEU A 82 3.17 -0.73 15.54
C LEU A 82 4.46 0.08 15.48
N GLU A 83 5.27 0.04 16.53
CA GLU A 83 6.54 0.77 16.60
C GLU A 83 7.52 0.32 15.51
N LEU A 84 7.57 -0.98 15.24
CA LEU A 84 8.46 -1.56 14.23
C LEU A 84 7.90 -1.47 12.81
N PHE A 85 6.64 -1.07 12.62
CA PHE A 85 5.99 -1.06 11.31
C PHE A 85 6.73 -0.15 10.30
N PRO A 86 7.03 1.13 10.62
CA PRO A 86 7.72 2.01 9.67
C PRO A 86 9.12 1.49 9.32
N TRP A 87 9.84 0.94 10.30
CA TRP A 87 11.18 0.39 10.10
C TRP A 87 11.18 -0.84 9.20
N ALA A 88 10.24 -1.76 9.42
CA ALA A 88 10.15 -2.94 8.58
C ALA A 88 9.78 -2.61 7.14
N PHE A 89 8.92 -1.61 6.90
CA PHE A 89 8.63 -1.13 5.55
C PHE A 89 9.81 -0.36 4.96
N ALA A 90 10.49 0.48 5.75
CA ALA A 90 11.66 1.21 5.29
C ALA A 90 12.78 0.24 4.82
N ILE A 91 13.06 -0.82 5.59
CA ILE A 91 14.12 -1.79 5.29
C ILE A 91 13.66 -2.81 4.25
N GLY A 92 12.46 -3.37 4.41
CA GLY A 92 11.98 -4.47 3.57
C GLY A 92 11.46 -4.02 2.21
N TYR A 93 11.03 -2.77 2.07
CA TYR A 93 10.41 -2.25 0.85
C TYR A 93 11.15 -1.03 0.27
N VAL A 94 11.30 0.04 1.05
CA VAL A 94 11.80 1.33 0.55
C VAL A 94 13.30 1.27 0.21
N ALA A 95 14.13 0.72 1.07
CA ALA A 95 15.58 0.65 0.85
C ALA A 95 15.95 -0.20 -0.38
N PRO A 96 15.41 -1.43 -0.58
CA PRO A 96 15.62 -2.19 -1.80
C PRO A 96 15.19 -1.43 -3.06
N PHE A 97 14.10 -0.66 -2.98
CA PHE A 97 13.65 0.17 -4.10
C PHE A 97 14.62 1.33 -4.38
N ILE A 98 15.14 2.02 -3.36
CA ILE A 98 16.15 3.07 -3.54
C ILE A 98 17.41 2.49 -4.21
N VAL A 99 17.84 1.29 -3.81
CA VAL A 99 18.98 0.61 -4.42
C VAL A 99 18.72 0.38 -5.92
N LEU A 100 17.52 -0.06 -6.31
CA LEU A 100 17.13 -0.20 -7.72
C LEU A 100 17.16 1.11 -8.51
N LEU A 101 16.96 2.25 -7.84
CA LEU A 101 16.97 3.58 -8.48
C LEU A 101 18.38 4.18 -8.62
N LEU A 102 19.42 3.60 -8.00
CA LEU A 102 20.76 4.17 -8.03
C LEU A 102 21.36 4.12 -9.46
N PRO A 103 21.72 5.28 -10.05
CA PRO A 103 22.16 5.37 -11.44
C PRO A 103 23.52 4.69 -11.70
N ASP A 104 24.34 4.51 -10.66
CA ASP A 104 25.72 4.01 -10.74
C ASP A 104 25.87 2.51 -10.45
N LEU A 105 24.78 1.80 -10.13
CA LEU A 105 24.76 0.36 -10.33
C LEU A 105 24.81 0.14 -11.84
N ARG A 106 26.02 0.10 -12.40
CA ARG A 106 26.37 -0.19 -13.81
C ARG A 106 26.02 -1.64 -14.16
N ILE A 107 24.82 -2.05 -13.84
CA ILE A 107 24.19 -3.26 -14.31
C ILE A 107 23.89 -3.02 -15.78
N ARG A 108 24.91 -3.12 -16.64
CA ARG A 108 24.76 -2.92 -18.09
C ARG A 108 24.05 -4.11 -18.73
N ASP A 109 24.10 -5.26 -18.08
CA ASP A 109 23.45 -6.49 -18.53
C ASP A 109 21.95 -6.48 -18.17
N ILE A 110 21.11 -6.69 -19.18
CA ILE A 110 19.66 -6.79 -19.05
C ILE A 110 19.28 -7.95 -18.13
N SER A 111 20.00 -9.07 -18.20
CA SER A 111 19.73 -10.26 -17.38
C SER A 111 19.88 -9.94 -15.90
N ILE A 112 20.95 -9.24 -15.52
CA ILE A 112 21.19 -8.84 -14.13
C ILE A 112 20.13 -7.83 -13.68
N LYS A 113 19.72 -6.87 -14.52
CA LYS A 113 18.63 -5.94 -14.15
C LYS A 113 17.32 -6.69 -13.84
N GLN A 114 16.97 -7.66 -14.68
CA GLN A 114 15.79 -8.49 -14.48
C GLN A 114 15.91 -9.37 -13.24
N SER A 115 17.09 -9.95 -12.98
CA SER A 115 17.34 -10.75 -11.78
C SER A 115 17.22 -9.92 -10.49
N VAL A 116 17.80 -8.71 -10.46
CA VAL A 116 17.70 -7.82 -9.29
C VAL A 116 16.26 -7.37 -9.07
N ALA A 117 15.53 -7.05 -10.16
CA ALA A 117 14.10 -6.73 -10.07
C ALA A 117 13.27 -7.92 -9.57
N ALA A 118 13.56 -9.14 -10.01
CA ALA A 118 12.87 -10.36 -9.57
C ALA A 118 13.10 -10.66 -8.08
N TRP A 119 14.32 -10.42 -7.58
CA TRP A 119 14.59 -10.49 -6.15
C TRP A 119 13.81 -9.42 -5.38
N TRP A 120 13.81 -8.18 -5.86
CA TRP A 120 13.03 -7.11 -5.25
C TRP A 120 11.53 -7.42 -5.16
N GLN A 121 10.94 -8.12 -6.14
CA GLN A 121 9.53 -8.52 -6.09
C GLN A 121 9.17 -9.41 -4.88
N GLN A 122 10.15 -10.01 -4.22
CA GLN A 122 9.95 -10.78 -2.99
C GLN A 122 9.84 -9.89 -1.74
N TRP A 123 9.74 -8.57 -1.90
CA TRP A 123 9.68 -7.62 -0.79
C TRP A 123 8.61 -7.89 0.27
N PRO A 124 7.42 -8.50 0.00
CA PRO A 124 6.50 -8.85 1.08
C PRO A 124 7.09 -9.84 2.08
N ALA A 125 7.97 -10.73 1.61
CA ALA A 125 8.75 -11.62 2.48
C ALA A 125 9.85 -10.86 3.23
N TYR A 126 10.48 -9.86 2.61
CA TYR A 126 11.48 -9.01 3.27
C TYR A 126 10.86 -8.19 4.39
N VAL A 127 9.69 -7.60 4.19
CA VAL A 127 8.96 -6.87 5.24
C VAL A 127 8.60 -7.81 6.38
N ALA A 128 8.07 -9.00 6.09
CA ALA A 128 7.74 -9.99 7.13
C ALA A 128 8.97 -10.45 7.91
N LEU A 129 10.08 -10.72 7.22
CA LEU A 129 11.35 -11.09 7.84
C LEU A 129 11.90 -9.95 8.70
N CYS A 130 11.87 -8.70 8.22
CA CYS A 130 12.30 -7.53 8.99
C CYS A 130 11.46 -7.40 10.27
N ARG A 131 10.13 -7.55 10.18
CA ARG A 131 9.26 -7.53 11.36
C ARG A 131 9.62 -8.63 12.36
N LEU A 132 9.83 -9.85 11.89
CA LEU A 132 10.23 -10.97 12.74
C LEU A 132 11.55 -10.67 13.46
N LEU A 133 12.59 -10.31 12.70
CA LEU A 133 13.92 -10.06 13.26
C LEU A 133 13.94 -8.87 14.21
N LEU A 134 13.32 -7.75 13.83
CA LEU A 134 13.20 -6.58 14.70
C LEU A 134 12.41 -6.91 15.96
N SER A 135 11.34 -7.71 15.86
CA SER A 135 10.58 -8.13 17.05
C SER A 135 11.40 -8.97 18.01
N LEU A 136 12.25 -9.88 17.51
CA LEU A 136 13.14 -10.68 18.37
C LEU A 136 14.12 -9.81 19.16
N ILE A 137 14.55 -8.69 18.57
CA ILE A 137 15.50 -7.74 19.19
C ILE A 137 14.79 -6.79 20.15
N TRP A 138 13.59 -6.31 19.79
CA TRP A 138 12.90 -5.23 20.51
C TRP A 138 11.98 -5.72 21.63
N ARG A 139 11.34 -6.89 21.48
CA ARG A 139 10.41 -7.44 22.51
C ARG A 139 11.00 -7.53 23.92
N PRO A 140 12.28 -7.91 24.12
CA PRO A 140 12.87 -7.93 25.46
C PRO A 140 12.92 -6.56 26.15
N ALA A 141 12.83 -5.46 25.40
CA ALA A 141 12.93 -4.09 25.90
C ALA A 141 11.56 -3.43 26.19
N VAL A 142 10.43 -4.08 25.87
CA VAL A 142 9.10 -3.46 25.95
C VAL A 142 8.34 -3.94 27.19
N LEU A 143 7.80 -2.96 27.93
CA LEU A 143 6.92 -3.13 29.11
C LEU A 143 5.55 -3.70 28.70
N PRO A 144 4.74 -4.22 29.65
CA PRO A 144 3.44 -4.81 29.35
C PRO A 144 2.55 -3.93 28.45
N SER A 145 1.89 -4.58 27.48
CA SER A 145 1.09 -3.91 26.46
C SER A 145 -0.04 -3.08 27.08
N PRO A 146 -0.16 -1.79 26.72
CA PRO A 146 -1.26 -0.95 27.16
C PRO A 146 -2.61 -1.41 26.55
N PRO A 147 -3.74 -0.98 27.11
CA PRO A 147 -5.07 -1.16 26.51
C PRO A 147 -5.13 -0.69 25.06
N ALA A 148 -6.02 -1.27 24.26
CA ALA A 148 -6.17 -0.94 22.84
C ALA A 148 -6.42 0.56 22.57
N THR A 149 -7.22 1.21 23.42
CA THR A 149 -7.54 2.65 23.36
C THR A 149 -6.32 3.55 23.55
N GLU A 150 -5.26 3.05 24.19
CA GLU A 150 -4.01 3.79 24.40
C GLU A 150 -3.01 3.62 23.25
N THR A 151 -3.32 2.79 22.24
CA THR A 151 -2.45 2.57 21.06
C THR A 151 -2.71 3.54 19.91
N TRP A 152 -3.71 4.43 20.04
CA TRP A 152 -4.08 5.39 19.00
C TRP A 152 -2.91 6.25 18.51
N PRO A 153 -2.09 6.89 19.36
CA PRO A 153 -0.99 7.74 18.88
C PRO A 153 0.05 6.98 18.03
N GLN A 154 0.29 5.71 18.34
CA GLN A 154 1.20 4.86 17.55
C GLN A 154 0.58 4.48 16.21
N ILE A 155 -0.72 4.15 16.19
CA ILE A 155 -1.47 3.87 14.95
C ILE A 155 -1.50 5.10 14.06
N GLU A 156 -1.77 6.27 14.64
CA GLU A 156 -1.75 7.57 13.95
C GLU A 156 -0.38 7.83 13.29
N SER A 157 0.70 7.54 14.01
CA SER A 157 2.06 7.66 13.48
C SER A 157 2.31 6.72 12.30
N VAL A 158 1.74 5.50 12.32
CA VAL A 158 1.81 4.57 11.18
C VAL A 158 1.01 5.10 9.99
N TYR A 159 -0.20 5.64 10.21
CA TYR A 159 -0.96 6.26 9.13
C TYR A 159 -0.25 7.48 8.54
N MET A 160 0.35 8.35 9.37
CA MET A 160 1.19 9.45 8.91
C MET A 160 2.33 8.95 8.02
N PHE A 161 3.03 7.89 8.43
CA PHE A 161 4.10 7.28 7.63
C PHE A 161 3.59 6.81 6.26
N ILE A 162 2.48 6.07 6.23
CA ILE A 162 1.87 5.58 4.98
C ILE A 162 1.42 6.76 4.10
N PHE A 163 0.84 7.80 4.71
CA PHE A 163 0.42 9.03 4.04
C PHE A 163 1.59 9.78 3.40
N VAL A 164 2.72 9.90 4.11
CA VAL A 164 3.94 10.53 3.57
C VAL A 164 4.45 9.75 2.35
N ILE A 165 4.48 8.41 2.40
CA ILE A 165 4.86 7.61 1.23
C ILE A 165 3.91 7.86 0.06
N ALA A 166 2.61 7.91 0.30
CA ALA A 166 1.60 8.18 -0.73
C ALA A 166 1.79 9.57 -1.36
N ALA A 167 1.95 10.61 -0.52
CA ALA A 167 2.19 11.97 -0.97
C ALA A 167 3.48 12.10 -1.78
N LEU A 168 4.60 11.54 -1.30
CA LEU A 168 5.86 11.56 -2.04
C LEU A 168 5.73 10.83 -3.37
N SER A 169 5.09 9.66 -3.39
CA SER A 169 4.89 8.86 -4.60
C SER A 169 4.06 9.61 -5.64
N HIS A 170 2.98 10.24 -5.21
CA HIS A 170 2.10 11.01 -6.09
C HIS A 170 2.79 12.27 -6.61
N TRP A 171 3.28 13.14 -5.72
CA TRP A 171 3.79 14.46 -6.10
C TRP A 171 5.13 14.40 -6.82
N LEU A 172 6.04 13.49 -6.46
CA LEU A 172 7.28 13.32 -7.23
C LEU A 172 6.99 12.84 -8.67
N SER A 173 5.98 11.98 -8.86
CA SER A 173 5.56 11.55 -10.19
C SER A 173 4.96 12.70 -11.00
N VAL A 174 4.11 13.51 -10.36
CA VAL A 174 3.47 14.68 -10.99
C VAL A 174 4.53 15.73 -11.37
N PHE A 175 5.39 16.13 -10.44
CA PHE A 175 6.46 17.10 -10.71
C PHE A 175 7.48 16.58 -11.72
N GLY A 176 7.83 15.29 -11.63
CA GLY A 176 8.68 14.63 -12.60
C GLY A 176 8.08 14.62 -14.01
N ALA A 177 6.79 14.32 -14.13
CA ALA A 177 6.08 14.38 -15.40
C ALA A 177 6.05 15.81 -15.98
N PHE A 178 5.77 16.83 -15.15
CA PHE A 178 5.86 18.23 -15.57
C PHE A 178 7.26 18.60 -16.06
N ALA A 179 8.30 18.26 -15.30
CA ALA A 179 9.69 18.54 -15.65
C ALA A 179 10.13 17.86 -16.95
N THR A 180 9.53 16.70 -17.28
CA THR A 180 9.84 15.92 -18.49
C THR A 180 8.80 16.07 -19.60
N ARG A 181 7.86 17.01 -19.47
CA ARG A 181 6.78 17.32 -20.44
C ARG A 181 5.87 16.12 -20.76
N VAL A 182 5.70 15.21 -19.80
CA VAL A 182 4.73 14.11 -19.87
C VAL A 182 3.37 14.63 -19.42
N THR A 183 2.33 14.35 -20.17
CA THR A 183 0.96 14.77 -19.82
C THR A 183 0.38 13.91 -18.69
N MET A 184 -0.57 14.45 -17.92
CA MET A 184 -1.24 13.69 -16.85
C MET A 184 -2.02 12.48 -17.40
N ILE A 185 -2.53 12.58 -18.62
CA ILE A 185 -3.20 11.47 -19.31
C ILE A 185 -2.20 10.35 -19.60
N GLU A 186 -1.02 10.69 -20.14
CA GLU A 186 0.03 9.69 -20.40
C GLU A 186 0.62 9.07 -19.14
N LEU A 187 0.56 9.79 -18.01
CA LEU A 187 1.02 9.31 -16.71
C LEU A 187 0.03 8.35 -16.06
N PHE A 188 -1.25 8.73 -15.97
CA PHE A 188 -2.24 8.03 -15.15
C PHE A 188 -3.21 7.14 -15.91
N LEU A 189 -3.52 7.44 -17.18
CA LEU A 189 -4.56 6.73 -17.91
C LEU A 189 -3.95 5.65 -18.80
N PRO A 190 -4.34 4.38 -18.62
CA PRO A 190 -3.90 3.31 -19.49
C PRO A 190 -4.51 3.46 -20.89
N ALA A 191 -3.84 2.85 -21.87
CA ALA A 191 -4.45 2.64 -23.16
C ALA A 191 -5.68 1.72 -23.04
N LEU A 192 -6.83 2.19 -23.54
CA LEU A 192 -8.01 1.35 -23.68
C LEU A 192 -7.75 0.19 -24.65
N PRO A 193 -8.15 -1.05 -24.29
CA PRO A 193 -8.02 -2.19 -25.19
C PRO A 193 -8.91 -1.99 -26.41
N GLY A 194 -8.33 -2.11 -27.59
CA GLY A 194 -9.03 -1.99 -28.87
C GLY A 194 -8.31 -2.80 -29.95
N LYS A 195 -9.03 -3.21 -30.99
CA LYS A 195 -8.53 -4.15 -32.02
C LYS A 195 -7.22 -3.70 -32.69
N ASP A 196 -6.98 -2.40 -32.79
CA ASP A 196 -5.84 -1.83 -33.51
C ASP A 196 -4.75 -1.25 -32.60
N LYS A 197 -4.95 -1.25 -31.28
CA LYS A 197 -4.01 -0.61 -30.35
C LYS A 197 -3.00 -1.64 -29.83
N LYS A 198 -1.84 -1.68 -30.48
CA LYS A 198 -0.70 -2.51 -30.09
C LYS A 198 0.46 -1.63 -29.64
N ALA A 199 1.06 -1.98 -28.50
CA ALA A 199 2.28 -1.32 -28.06
C ALA A 199 3.39 -1.58 -29.10
N ARG A 200 4.13 -0.54 -29.45
CA ARG A 200 5.27 -0.61 -30.38
C ARG A 200 6.49 -1.21 -29.71
N HIS A 201 6.60 -1.05 -28.39
CA HIS A 201 7.74 -1.48 -27.60
C HIS A 201 7.30 -2.14 -26.28
N GLY A 202 8.15 -3.03 -25.74
CA GLY A 202 7.85 -3.72 -24.49
C GLY A 202 7.68 -2.79 -23.28
N TRP A 203 8.41 -1.68 -23.22
CA TRP A 203 8.28 -0.69 -22.15
C TRP A 203 6.96 0.09 -22.21
N GLU A 204 6.37 0.23 -23.40
CA GLU A 204 5.06 0.85 -23.59
C GLU A 204 3.97 -0.10 -23.13
N ALA A 205 4.09 -1.39 -23.48
CA ALA A 205 3.21 -2.44 -22.96
C ALA A 205 3.27 -2.53 -21.43
N ALA A 206 4.48 -2.53 -20.86
CA ALA A 206 4.69 -2.56 -19.41
C ALA A 206 4.06 -1.34 -18.72
N LYS A 207 4.20 -0.13 -19.32
CA LYS A 207 3.54 1.09 -18.83
C LYS A 207 2.02 0.90 -18.78
N TRP A 208 1.41 0.40 -19.85
CA TRP A 208 -0.04 0.19 -19.87
C TRP A 208 -0.49 -0.82 -18.82
N CYS A 209 0.27 -1.89 -18.59
CA CYS A 209 -0.01 -2.87 -17.53
C CYS A 209 -0.03 -2.22 -16.15
N VAL A 210 1.03 -1.48 -15.79
CA VAL A 210 1.08 -0.84 -14.45
C VAL A 210 0.03 0.26 -14.28
N GLN A 211 -0.36 0.95 -15.36
CA GLN A 211 -1.47 1.91 -15.32
C GLN A 211 -2.81 1.21 -15.08
N TRP A 212 -3.05 0.07 -15.72
CA TRP A 212 -4.22 -0.76 -15.46
C TRP A 212 -4.25 -1.29 -14.03
N ASP A 213 -3.11 -1.71 -13.48
CA ASP A 213 -2.99 -2.11 -12.08
C ASP A 213 -3.45 -0.95 -11.15
N VAL A 214 -2.89 0.26 -11.29
CA VAL A 214 -3.30 1.40 -10.45
C VAL A 214 -4.80 1.73 -10.60
N VAL A 215 -5.31 1.75 -11.83
CA VAL A 215 -6.72 2.10 -12.12
C VAL A 215 -7.71 1.10 -11.51
N LEU A 216 -7.34 -0.16 -11.37
CA LEU A 216 -8.19 -1.20 -10.78
C LEU A 216 -7.96 -1.37 -9.28
N ASP A 217 -6.71 -1.25 -8.83
CA ASP A 217 -6.32 -1.38 -7.43
C ASP A 217 -6.88 -0.23 -6.59
N THR A 218 -6.83 1.00 -7.09
CA THR A 218 -7.24 2.18 -6.33
C THR A 218 -8.73 2.15 -5.96
N PRO A 219 -9.68 1.94 -6.89
CA PRO A 219 -11.09 1.80 -6.52
C PRO A 219 -11.34 0.61 -5.61
N ALA A 220 -10.64 -0.51 -5.79
CA ALA A 220 -10.77 -1.67 -4.91
C ALA A 220 -10.36 -1.33 -3.47
N MET A 221 -9.25 -0.61 -3.29
CA MET A 221 -8.81 -0.11 -1.98
C MET A 221 -9.81 0.87 -1.37
N VAL A 222 -10.36 1.81 -2.16
CA VAL A 222 -11.39 2.76 -1.70
C VAL A 222 -12.65 2.01 -1.24
N LEU A 223 -13.14 1.05 -2.04
CA LEU A 223 -14.30 0.24 -1.69
C LEU A 223 -14.04 -0.58 -0.43
N TRP A 224 -12.88 -1.22 -0.33
CA TRP A 224 -12.49 -2.01 0.83
C TRP A 224 -12.44 -1.15 2.11
N ALA A 225 -11.71 -0.04 2.09
CA ALA A 225 -11.64 0.89 3.22
C ALA A 225 -13.01 1.51 3.55
N GLY A 226 -13.82 1.79 2.53
CA GLY A 226 -15.17 2.33 2.69
C GLY A 226 -16.13 1.35 3.37
N VAL A 227 -16.08 0.06 3.01
CA VAL A 227 -16.87 -0.99 3.68
C VAL A 227 -16.42 -1.15 5.13
N LEU A 228 -15.11 -1.12 5.40
CA LEU A 228 -14.57 -1.19 6.76
C LEU A 228 -14.98 0.02 7.61
N TYR A 229 -15.00 1.22 7.03
CA TYR A 229 -15.52 2.41 7.71
C TYR A 229 -17.02 2.30 7.96
N TRP A 230 -17.80 1.85 6.98
CA TRP A 230 -19.26 1.70 7.07
C TRP A 230 -19.68 0.81 8.25
N GLN A 231 -18.91 -0.23 8.56
CA GLN A 231 -19.18 -1.15 9.67
C GLN A 231 -19.10 -0.51 11.06
N THR A 232 -18.57 0.71 11.18
CA THR A 232 -18.67 1.49 12.43
C THR A 232 -20.11 1.94 12.72
N GLY A 233 -21.00 1.93 11.72
CA GLY A 233 -22.35 2.46 11.82
C GLY A 233 -22.44 3.99 11.77
N VAL A 234 -21.31 4.69 11.60
CA VAL A 234 -21.26 6.15 11.55
C VAL A 234 -21.66 6.66 10.16
N VAL A 235 -22.61 7.60 10.13
CA VAL A 235 -23.01 8.27 8.89
C VAL A 235 -21.89 9.21 8.45
N MET A 236 -21.51 9.11 7.17
CA MET A 236 -20.54 10.04 6.57
C MET A 236 -21.11 11.46 6.54
N ASP A 237 -20.51 12.36 7.30
CA ASP A 237 -20.88 13.77 7.34
C ASP A 237 -20.08 14.60 6.34
N SER A 238 -20.44 15.88 6.19
CA SER A 238 -19.73 16.79 5.29
C SER A 238 -18.27 17.02 5.71
N SER A 239 -17.96 16.90 7.00
CA SER A 239 -16.61 17.10 7.52
C SER A 239 -15.67 15.96 7.09
N LEU A 240 -16.15 14.71 7.11
CA LEU A 240 -15.41 13.57 6.60
C LEU A 240 -15.13 13.71 5.11
N TRP A 241 -16.13 14.08 4.29
CA TRP A 241 -15.93 14.29 2.86
C TRP A 241 -14.87 15.35 2.56
N GLN A 242 -14.82 16.43 3.35
CA GLN A 242 -13.77 17.45 3.25
C GLN A 242 -12.39 16.88 3.59
N ARG A 243 -12.26 16.10 4.67
CA ARG A 243 -10.99 15.45 5.05
C ARG A 243 -10.53 14.44 3.99
N LEU A 244 -11.43 13.64 3.45
CA LEU A 244 -11.12 12.71 2.35
C LEU A 244 -10.69 13.44 1.08
N LEU A 245 -11.31 14.58 0.76
CA LEU A 245 -10.89 15.42 -0.36
C LEU A 245 -9.49 16.01 -0.13
N VAL A 246 -9.20 16.51 1.07
CA VAL A 246 -7.86 17.00 1.44
C VAL A 246 -6.84 15.87 1.30
N ASN A 247 -7.13 14.68 1.81
CA ASN A 247 -6.24 13.53 1.69
C ASN A 247 -6.04 13.12 0.22
N PHE A 248 -7.09 13.15 -0.60
CA PHE A 248 -6.99 12.91 -2.04
C PHE A 248 -6.05 13.92 -2.72
N LEU A 249 -6.18 15.20 -2.38
CA LEU A 249 -5.36 16.26 -2.98
C LEU A 249 -3.89 16.13 -2.53
N LEU A 250 -3.63 15.81 -1.27
CA LEU A 250 -2.28 15.77 -0.72
C LEU A 250 -1.53 14.46 -1.00
N ALA A 251 -2.22 13.32 -0.99
CA ALA A 251 -1.62 11.99 -1.13
C ALA A 251 -2.03 11.27 -2.43
N GLY A 252 -2.76 11.94 -3.31
CA GLY A 252 -3.32 11.34 -4.52
C GLY A 252 -4.50 10.40 -4.21
N PRO A 253 -4.92 9.58 -5.18
CA PRO A 253 -6.10 8.71 -5.03
C PRO A 253 -6.07 7.75 -3.83
N LEU A 254 -4.89 7.27 -3.43
CA LEU A 254 -4.74 6.41 -2.25
C LEU A 254 -4.81 7.17 -0.91
N GLY A 255 -4.81 8.51 -0.93
CA GLY A 255 -5.14 9.31 0.25
C GLY A 255 -6.55 9.04 0.79
N VAL A 256 -7.49 8.67 -0.09
CA VAL A 256 -8.87 8.35 0.31
C VAL A 256 -8.95 7.10 1.19
N PRO A 257 -8.45 5.91 0.78
CA PRO A 257 -8.47 4.74 1.65
C PRO A 257 -7.62 4.89 2.91
N ILE A 258 -6.52 5.66 2.87
CA ILE A 258 -5.78 6.03 4.09
C ILE A 258 -6.71 6.80 5.04
N GLY A 259 -7.36 7.85 4.54
CA GLY A 259 -8.28 8.67 5.34
C GLY A 259 -9.44 7.89 5.91
N LEU A 260 -10.07 7.01 5.13
CA LEU A 260 -11.19 6.19 5.59
C LEU A 260 -10.78 5.27 6.75
N LEU A 261 -9.63 4.59 6.66
CA LEU A 261 -9.16 3.72 7.73
C LEU A 261 -8.66 4.50 8.95
N TRP A 262 -8.02 5.65 8.72
CA TRP A 262 -7.61 6.57 9.78
C TRP A 262 -8.82 7.03 10.59
N GLU A 263 -9.85 7.55 9.92
CA GLU A 263 -11.06 8.08 10.56
C GLU A 263 -11.85 6.99 11.26
N ARG A 264 -11.89 5.78 10.69
CA ARG A 264 -12.45 4.60 11.34
C ARG A 264 -11.78 4.36 12.69
N ASP A 265 -10.46 4.30 12.70
CA ASP A 265 -9.70 3.98 13.89
C ASP A 265 -9.75 5.12 14.92
N ALA A 266 -9.70 6.38 14.48
CA ALA A 266 -9.85 7.56 15.34
C ALA A 266 -11.22 7.61 16.03
N PHE A 267 -12.24 7.02 15.41
CA PHE A 267 -13.57 6.94 15.98
C PHE A 267 -13.74 5.77 16.96
N VAL A 268 -13.13 4.62 16.66
CA VAL A 268 -13.34 3.38 17.44
C VAL A 268 -12.37 3.26 18.63
N LEU A 269 -11.14 3.77 18.52
CA LEU A 269 -10.09 3.68 19.55
C LEU A 269 -10.04 4.91 20.46
#